data_AF-Q8U2L7-F1
#
_entry.id   AF-Q8U2L7-F1
#
_cell.length_a   1.000
_cell.length_b   1.000
_cell.length_c   1.000
_cell.angle_alpha   90.00
_cell.angle_beta   90.00
_cell.angle_gamma   90.00
#
_symmetry.space_group_name_H-M   'P 1'
#
loop_
_entity.id
_entity.type
_entity.pdbx_description
1 polymer ?
#
loop_
_entity_poly.entity_id
_entity_poly.type
_entity_poly.pdbx_seq_one_letter_code
_entity_poly.pdbx_strand_id
1 'polypeptide(L)'
;MVALDEPLPYVGVTPMQVLTAIVVLIVGYIVAKVVVASFKRGLKKTKLPELVVEFLGRFLSALLYVAVILLAVRALGIEVGSVVLGLSAVIGLILGFGMQDTLTNLAAGVWIAALRPIDIGEVVEVAGKVGKVNAVGIMSTELLTADNVLITIPNKLVWGNVITNYTRMPTRRVDVNVGVAYGTDLDKAIKVAMELMQNHPKVLKDPAPAVVVTELGDSSINLQLRAWAKTEDYWTVKFDLTKGIYEAYRREGIEIPFPQLDVHIKEMPK
;
A
#
# COMPACT_ATOMS: atom_id res chain seq x y z
N MET A 1 -3.16 -74.22 10.53
CA MET A 1 -3.91 -72.97 10.72
C MET A 1 -2.91 -71.96 11.27
N VAL A 2 -2.52 -70.96 10.49
CA VAL A 2 -1.61 -69.90 10.95
C VAL A 2 -2.40 -69.03 11.92
N ALA A 3 -1.96 -68.93 13.17
CA ALA A 3 -2.59 -68.09 14.18
C ALA A 3 -2.43 -66.62 13.76
N LEU A 4 -3.52 -66.00 13.29
CA LEU A 4 -3.54 -64.62 12.82
C LEU A 4 -3.34 -63.58 13.94
N ASP A 5 -3.36 -64.05 15.19
CA ASP A 5 -3.24 -63.25 16.41
C ASP A 5 -1.84 -63.31 17.03
N GLU A 6 -0.94 -64.18 16.54
CA GLU A 6 0.44 -64.21 17.02
C GLU A 6 1.31 -63.16 16.29
N PRO A 7 2.11 -62.37 17.02
CA PRO A 7 3.01 -61.40 16.41
C PRO A 7 4.07 -62.13 15.56
N LEU A 8 4.31 -61.62 14.35
CA LEU A 8 5.38 -62.16 13.50
C LEU A 8 6.72 -62.05 14.24
N PRO A 9 7.53 -63.14 14.24
CA PRO A 9 8.84 -63.11 14.89
C PRO A 9 9.68 -61.96 14.30
N TYR A 10 10.41 -61.27 15.17
CA TYR A 10 11.29 -60.12 14.88
C TYR A 10 10.65 -58.75 14.65
N VAL A 11 9.34 -58.64 14.38
CA VAL A 11 8.70 -57.34 14.02
C VAL A 11 7.65 -56.88 15.04
N GLY A 12 7.06 -57.78 15.83
CA GLY A 12 6.07 -57.42 16.85
C GLY A 12 4.72 -56.94 16.30
N VAL A 13 4.48 -57.13 15.00
CA VAL A 13 3.25 -56.75 14.29
C VAL A 13 2.46 -58.01 13.93
N THR A 14 1.15 -58.01 14.13
CA THR A 14 0.30 -59.16 13.80
C THR A 14 -0.11 -59.16 12.32
N PRO A 15 -0.34 -60.33 11.70
CA PRO A 15 -0.90 -60.42 10.35
C PRO A 15 -2.21 -59.62 10.18
N MET A 16 -3.02 -59.53 11.24
CA MET A 16 -4.25 -58.74 11.27
C MET A 16 -4.01 -57.22 11.21
N GLN A 17 -2.96 -56.72 11.88
CA GLN A 17 -2.54 -55.31 11.81
C GLN A 17 -2.03 -54.95 10.41
N VAL A 18 -1.26 -55.83 9.78
CA VAL A 18 -0.79 -55.66 8.40
C VAL A 18 -1.96 -55.61 7.43
N LEU A 19 -2.92 -56.54 7.55
CA LEU A 19 -4.15 -56.54 6.74
C LEU A 19 -4.93 -55.23 6.92
N THR A 20 -5.10 -54.80 8.16
CA THR A 20 -5.82 -53.55 8.49
C THR A 20 -5.12 -52.33 7.89
N ALA A 21 -3.78 -52.24 7.98
CA ALA A 21 -3.02 -51.15 7.39
C ALA A 21 -3.14 -51.11 5.86
N ILE A 22 -3.13 -52.26 5.19
CA ILE A 22 -3.34 -52.37 3.74
C ILE A 22 -4.75 -51.89 3.36
N VAL A 23 -5.78 -52.32 4.11
CA VAL A 23 -7.15 -51.86 3.89
C VAL A 23 -7.25 -50.35 4.07
N VAL A 24 -6.64 -49.80 5.12
CA VAL A 24 -6.60 -48.34 5.36
C VAL A 24 -5.91 -47.59 4.21
N LEU A 25 -4.80 -48.11 3.67
CA LEU A 25 -4.13 -47.49 2.53
C LEU A 25 -5.00 -47.48 1.28
N ILE A 26 -5.63 -48.62 0.95
CA ILE A 26 -6.46 -48.75 -0.26
C ILE A 26 -7.70 -47.86 -0.14
N VAL A 27 -8.45 -47.98 0.96
CA VAL A 27 -9.66 -47.20 1.20
C VAL A 27 -9.31 -45.71 1.32
N GLY A 28 -8.29 -45.37 2.09
CA GLY A 28 -7.82 -44.00 2.26
C GLY A 28 -7.39 -43.34 0.95
N TYR A 29 -6.69 -44.07 0.08
CA TYR A 29 -6.30 -43.57 -1.24
C TYR A 29 -7.50 -43.30 -2.15
N ILE A 30 -8.49 -44.20 -2.17
CA ILE A 30 -9.73 -44.02 -2.93
C ILE A 30 -10.49 -42.81 -2.41
N VAL A 31 -10.67 -42.71 -1.09
CA VAL A 31 -11.34 -41.56 -0.44
C VAL A 31 -10.61 -40.26 -0.78
N ALA A 32 -9.28 -40.22 -0.68
CA ALA A 32 -8.48 -39.03 -1.01
C ALA A 32 -8.68 -38.59 -2.47
N LYS A 33 -8.70 -39.54 -3.42
CA LYS A 33 -9.00 -39.25 -4.83
C LYS A 33 -10.39 -38.67 -5.02
N VAL A 34 -11.40 -39.25 -4.38
CA VAL A 34 -12.80 -38.78 -4.47
C VAL A 34 -12.94 -37.37 -3.89
N VAL A 35 -12.34 -37.11 -2.73
CA VAL A 35 -12.33 -35.79 -2.08
C VAL A 35 -11.67 -34.76 -2.97
N VAL A 36 -10.49 -35.04 -3.51
CA VAL A 36 -9.76 -34.10 -4.38
C VAL A 36 -10.50 -33.86 -5.70
N ALA A 37 -11.08 -34.91 -6.30
CA ALA A 37 -11.88 -34.76 -7.51
C ALA A 37 -13.11 -33.87 -7.26
N SER A 38 -13.77 -34.05 -6.11
CA SER A 38 -14.92 -33.24 -5.69
C SER A 38 -14.53 -31.80 -5.43
N PHE A 39 -13.40 -31.59 -4.73
CA PHE A 39 -12.85 -30.26 -4.46
C PHE A 39 -12.48 -29.51 -5.74
N LYS A 40 -11.77 -30.17 -6.68
CA LYS A 40 -11.45 -29.60 -7.99
C LYS A 40 -12.71 -29.27 -8.80
N ARG A 41 -13.72 -30.15 -8.82
CA ARG A 41 -15.01 -29.87 -9.47
C ARG A 41 -15.71 -28.66 -8.86
N GLY A 42 -15.63 -28.48 -7.54
CA GLY A 42 -16.14 -27.29 -6.85
C GLY A 42 -15.42 -26.02 -7.29
N LEU A 43 -14.08 -26.05 -7.29
CA LEU A 43 -13.26 -24.91 -7.72
C LEU A 43 -13.46 -24.56 -9.20
N LYS A 44 -13.66 -25.53 -10.09
CA LYS A 44 -13.96 -25.29 -11.52
C LYS A 44 -15.28 -24.55 -11.76
N LYS A 45 -16.19 -24.52 -10.79
CA LYS A 45 -17.40 -23.70 -10.86
C LYS A 45 -17.15 -22.22 -10.56
N THR A 46 -15.94 -21.87 -10.11
CA THR A 46 -15.52 -20.49 -9.84
C THR A 46 -14.76 -19.90 -11.03
N LYS A 47 -14.54 -18.58 -11.04
CA LYS A 47 -13.74 -17.88 -12.07
C LYS A 47 -12.22 -17.98 -11.84
N LEU A 48 -11.76 -18.98 -11.09
CA LEU A 48 -10.33 -19.15 -10.82
C LEU A 48 -9.59 -19.68 -12.05
N PRO A 49 -8.33 -19.25 -12.29
CA PRO A 49 -7.51 -19.83 -13.34
C PRO A 49 -7.29 -21.33 -13.11
N GLU A 50 -7.29 -22.12 -14.19
CA GLU A 50 -7.10 -23.58 -14.11
C GLU A 50 -5.82 -23.97 -13.36
N LEU A 51 -4.74 -23.19 -13.53
CA LEU A 51 -3.48 -23.37 -12.81
C LEU A 51 -3.66 -23.34 -11.28
N VAL A 52 -4.49 -22.42 -10.77
CA VAL A 52 -4.78 -22.31 -9.33
C VAL A 52 -5.57 -23.53 -8.86
N VAL A 53 -6.56 -23.95 -9.64
CA VAL A 53 -7.37 -25.15 -9.34
C VAL A 53 -6.50 -26.40 -9.29
N GLU A 54 -5.58 -26.55 -10.24
CA GLU A 54 -4.63 -27.66 -10.25
C GLU A 54 -3.67 -27.62 -9.06
N PHE A 55 -3.09 -26.45 -8.78
CA PHE A 55 -2.18 -26.25 -7.65
C PHE A 55 -2.84 -26.61 -6.32
N LEU A 56 -4.00 -26.04 -6.03
CA LEU A 56 -4.74 -26.31 -4.80
C LEU A 56 -5.15 -27.77 -4.69
N GLY A 57 -5.54 -28.40 -5.81
CA GLY A 57 -5.87 -29.81 -5.82
C GLY A 57 -4.66 -30.72 -5.57
N ARG A 58 -3.48 -30.41 -6.14
CA ARG A 58 -2.24 -31.16 -5.87
C ARG A 58 -1.80 -30.97 -4.41
N PHE A 59 -1.92 -29.77 -3.88
CA PHE A 59 -1.63 -29.45 -2.48
C PHE A 59 -2.54 -30.26 -1.54
N LEU A 60 -3.85 -30.27 -1.78
CA LEU A 60 -4.79 -31.08 -1.01
C LEU A 60 -4.51 -32.58 -1.12
N SER A 61 -4.17 -33.08 -2.32
CA SER A 61 -3.75 -34.48 -2.51
C SER A 61 -2.56 -34.84 -1.64
N ALA A 62 -1.52 -34.01 -1.62
CA ALA A 62 -0.32 -34.26 -0.82
C ALA A 62 -0.66 -34.36 0.68
N LEU A 63 -1.47 -33.42 1.20
CA LEU A 63 -1.92 -33.44 2.61
C LEU A 63 -2.70 -34.72 2.94
N LEU A 64 -3.63 -35.13 2.08
CA LEU A 64 -4.43 -36.33 2.28
C LEU A 64 -3.57 -37.60 2.21
N TYR A 65 -2.58 -37.66 1.32
CA TYR A 65 -1.67 -38.81 1.25
C TYR A 65 -0.81 -38.94 2.50
N VAL A 66 -0.28 -37.82 3.02
CA VAL A 66 0.44 -37.82 4.32
C VAL A 66 -0.48 -38.33 5.43
N ALA A 67 -1.72 -37.84 5.50
CA ALA A 67 -2.68 -38.29 6.50
C ALA A 67 -2.99 -39.80 6.39
N VAL A 68 -3.21 -40.32 5.18
CA VAL A 68 -3.48 -41.74 4.94
C VAL A 68 -2.29 -42.62 5.33
N ILE A 69 -1.06 -42.19 5.03
CA ILE A 69 0.15 -42.89 5.45
C ILE A 69 0.25 -42.95 6.98
N LEU A 70 0.02 -41.84 7.68
CA LEU A 70 0.05 -41.79 9.14
C LEU A 70 -1.02 -42.69 9.78
N LEU A 71 -2.21 -42.75 9.19
CA LEU A 71 -3.27 -43.67 9.63
C LEU A 71 -2.91 -45.14 9.41
N ALA A 72 -2.25 -45.47 8.30
CA ALA A 72 -1.78 -46.82 8.04
C ALA A 72 -0.66 -47.25 9.01
N VAL A 73 0.27 -46.34 9.31
CA VAL A 73 1.32 -46.57 10.33
C VAL A 73 0.70 -46.80 11.71
N ARG A 74 -0.33 -46.02 12.07
CA ARG A 74 -1.09 -46.24 13.31
C ARG A 74 -1.80 -47.60 13.34
N ALA A 75 -2.33 -48.06 12.20
CA ALA A 75 -2.97 -49.37 12.09
C ALA A 75 -1.99 -50.54 12.29
N LEU A 76 -0.68 -50.32 12.10
CA LEU A 76 0.39 -51.26 12.45
C LEU A 76 0.71 -51.30 13.96
N GLY A 77 -0.01 -50.54 14.79
CA GLY A 77 0.25 -50.46 16.23
C GLY A 77 1.38 -49.50 16.63
N ILE A 78 1.96 -48.77 15.67
CA ILE A 78 3.00 -47.78 15.92
C ILE A 78 2.36 -46.49 16.44
N GLU A 79 2.86 -45.98 17.56
CA GLU A 79 2.41 -44.71 18.11
C GLU A 79 2.88 -43.54 17.24
N VAL A 80 1.95 -42.91 16.53
CA VAL A 80 2.23 -41.74 15.68
C VAL A 80 2.03 -40.40 16.41
N GLY A 81 1.58 -40.41 17.67
CA GLY A 81 1.19 -39.20 18.40
C GLY A 81 2.32 -38.16 18.51
N SER A 82 3.49 -38.58 18.97
CA SER A 82 4.68 -37.73 19.10
C SER A 82 5.18 -37.20 17.74
N VAL A 83 5.10 -38.03 16.70
CA VAL A 83 5.49 -37.65 15.33
C VAL A 83 4.53 -36.61 14.75
N VAL A 84 3.22 -36.83 14.91
CA VAL A 84 2.19 -35.89 14.48
C VAL A 84 2.35 -34.58 15.22
N LEU A 85 2.52 -34.59 16.55
CA LEU A 85 2.69 -33.39 17.36
C LEU A 85 3.92 -32.59 16.93
N GLY A 86 5.07 -33.25 16.74
CA GLY A 86 6.30 -32.60 16.26
C GLY A 86 6.16 -32.02 14.85
N LEU A 87 5.62 -32.80 13.90
CA LEU A 87 5.40 -32.34 12.53
C LEU A 87 4.40 -31.19 12.47
N SER A 88 3.29 -31.27 13.21
CA SER A 88 2.28 -30.20 13.27
C SER A 88 2.84 -28.91 13.85
N ALA A 89 3.70 -28.98 14.87
CA ALA A 89 4.36 -27.80 15.44
C ALA A 89 5.29 -27.12 14.41
N VAL A 90 6.14 -27.90 13.74
CA VAL A 90 7.07 -27.37 12.74
C VAL A 90 6.33 -26.82 11.52
N ILE A 91 5.35 -27.57 10.99
CA ILE A 91 4.52 -27.13 9.85
C ILE A 91 3.73 -25.87 10.23
N GLY A 92 3.16 -25.82 11.44
CA GLY A 92 2.43 -24.66 11.94
C GLY A 92 3.30 -23.41 12.01
N LEU A 93 4.53 -23.54 12.51
CA LEU A 93 5.50 -22.44 12.53
C LEU A 93 5.90 -21.98 11.12
N ILE A 94 6.23 -22.92 10.23
CA ILE A 94 6.63 -22.60 8.85
C ILE A 94 5.49 -21.91 8.10
N LEU A 95 4.27 -22.43 8.21
CA LEU A 95 3.10 -21.82 7.58
C LEU A 95 2.77 -20.47 8.22
N GLY A 96 2.87 -20.35 9.54
CA GLY A 96 2.65 -19.10 10.26
C GLY A 96 3.59 -18.00 9.80
N PHE A 97 4.90 -18.29 9.74
CA PHE A 97 5.90 -17.34 9.23
C PHE A 97 5.76 -17.09 7.74
N GLY A 98 5.49 -18.14 6.94
CA GLY A 98 5.31 -18.02 5.49
C GLY A 98 4.06 -17.21 5.09
N MET A 99 3.03 -17.20 5.93
CA MET A 99 1.77 -16.47 5.69
C MET A 99 1.65 -15.18 6.49
N GLN A 100 2.65 -14.83 7.31
CA GLN A 100 2.59 -13.66 8.20
C GLN A 100 2.23 -12.38 7.43
N ASP A 101 2.88 -12.15 6.30
CA ASP A 101 2.65 -10.97 5.46
C ASP A 101 1.25 -10.94 4.83
N THR A 102 0.77 -12.10 4.38
CA THR A 102 -0.58 -12.27 3.83
C THR A 102 -1.65 -11.93 4.87
N LEU A 103 -1.51 -12.48 6.08
CA LEU A 103 -2.43 -12.21 7.19
C LEU A 103 -2.39 -10.75 7.62
N THR A 104 -1.18 -10.15 7.65
CA THR A 104 -1.00 -8.73 7.99
C THR A 104 -1.70 -7.82 6.98
N ASN A 105 -1.56 -8.09 5.67
CA ASN A 105 -2.25 -7.31 4.64
C ASN A 105 -3.77 -7.45 4.71
N LEU A 106 -4.27 -8.66 4.96
CA LEU A 106 -5.71 -8.89 5.11
C LEU A 106 -6.25 -8.13 6.32
N ALA A 107 -5.60 -8.24 7.48
CA ALA A 107 -6.01 -7.52 8.68
C ALA A 107 -5.96 -6.00 8.48
N ALA A 108 -4.88 -5.48 7.86
CA ALA A 108 -4.77 -4.07 7.52
C ALA A 108 -5.89 -3.63 6.56
N GLY A 109 -6.25 -4.43 5.57
CA GLY A 109 -7.36 -4.13 4.66
C GLY A 109 -8.70 -4.01 5.39
N VAL A 110 -9.00 -4.94 6.31
CA VAL A 110 -10.20 -4.86 7.16
C VAL A 110 -10.20 -3.59 7.99
N TRP A 111 -9.07 -3.23 8.60
CA TRP A 111 -8.98 -2.02 9.41
C TRP A 111 -9.08 -0.73 8.60
N ILE A 112 -8.50 -0.67 7.40
CA ILE A 112 -8.65 0.47 6.50
C ILE A 112 -10.12 0.62 6.11
N ALA A 113 -10.81 -0.47 5.75
CA ALA A 113 -12.22 -0.43 5.41
C ALA A 113 -13.11 -0.02 6.59
N ALA A 114 -12.79 -0.47 7.81
CA ALA A 114 -13.59 -0.20 9.01
C ALA A 114 -13.40 1.22 9.55
N LEU A 115 -12.16 1.69 9.70
CA LEU A 115 -11.85 3.00 10.28
C LEU A 115 -11.77 4.12 9.23
N ARG A 116 -11.68 3.77 7.95
CA ARG A 116 -11.60 4.69 6.81
C ARG A 116 -10.58 5.82 7.03
N PRO A 117 -9.32 5.50 7.38
CA PRO A 117 -8.27 6.52 7.46
C PRO A 117 -7.95 7.11 6.09
N ILE A 118 -8.37 6.44 5.01
CA ILE A 118 -8.46 6.89 3.62
C ILE A 118 -9.79 6.38 3.03
N ASP A 119 -10.31 7.09 2.04
CA ASP A 119 -11.57 6.74 1.39
C ASP A 119 -11.52 6.90 -0.12
N ILE A 120 -12.37 6.17 -0.83
CA ILE A 120 -12.40 6.19 -2.30
C ILE A 120 -12.71 7.61 -2.77
N GLY A 121 -11.89 8.10 -3.70
CA GLY A 121 -12.01 9.42 -4.27
C GLY A 121 -11.16 10.50 -3.61
N GLU A 122 -10.56 10.22 -2.44
CA GLU A 122 -9.65 11.17 -1.79
C GLU A 122 -8.25 11.15 -2.42
N VAL A 123 -7.57 12.29 -2.49
CA VAL A 123 -6.15 12.37 -2.89
C VAL A 123 -5.29 12.29 -1.64
N VAL A 124 -4.43 11.27 -1.59
CA VAL A 124 -3.59 10.97 -0.44
C VAL A 124 -2.14 10.76 -0.86
N GLU A 125 -1.24 10.95 0.09
CA GLU A 125 0.13 10.48 0.03
C GLU A 125 0.36 9.42 1.10
N VAL A 126 0.87 8.28 0.67
CA VAL A 126 1.22 7.18 1.57
C VAL A 126 2.39 6.41 0.98
N ALA A 127 3.34 6.00 1.84
CA ALA A 127 4.58 5.33 1.43
C ALA A 127 5.34 6.08 0.30
N GLY A 128 5.33 7.42 0.35
CA GLY A 128 5.98 8.29 -0.64
C GLY A 128 5.33 8.30 -2.03
N LYS A 129 4.07 7.83 -2.16
CA LYS A 129 3.29 7.83 -3.39
C LYS A 129 2.06 8.71 -3.21
N VAL A 130 1.84 9.64 -4.14
CA VAL A 130 0.68 10.54 -4.18
C VAL A 130 -0.31 10.06 -5.23
N GLY A 131 -1.58 9.94 -4.88
CA GLY A 131 -2.63 9.63 -5.85
C GLY A 131 -4.03 9.66 -5.25
N LYS A 132 -5.03 9.64 -6.12
CA LYS A 132 -6.45 9.51 -5.76
C LYS A 132 -6.75 8.06 -5.43
N VAL A 133 -7.33 7.78 -4.27
CA VAL A 133 -7.74 6.42 -3.88
C VAL A 133 -8.78 5.91 -4.89
N ASN A 134 -8.41 4.88 -5.64
CA ASN A 134 -9.26 4.24 -6.63
C ASN A 134 -10.09 3.12 -6.00
N ALA A 135 -9.43 2.25 -5.23
CA ALA A 135 -10.07 1.13 -4.57
C ALA A 135 -9.28 0.70 -3.33
N VAL A 136 -9.99 0.19 -2.31
CA VAL A 136 -9.39 -0.51 -1.17
C VAL A 136 -9.78 -1.98 -1.27
N GLY A 137 -8.85 -2.82 -1.72
CA GLY A 137 -9.01 -4.26 -1.81
C GLY A 137 -8.66 -4.97 -0.49
N ILE A 138 -8.85 -6.29 -0.46
CA ILE A 138 -8.60 -7.11 0.73
C ILE A 138 -7.10 -7.08 1.12
N MET A 139 -6.20 -7.13 0.15
CA MET A 139 -4.74 -7.21 0.38
C MET A 139 -3.97 -5.95 -0.01
N SER A 140 -4.55 -5.11 -0.87
CA SER A 140 -3.89 -3.93 -1.42
C SER A 140 -4.87 -2.80 -1.67
N THR A 141 -4.36 -1.58 -1.61
CA THR A 141 -5.05 -0.35 -1.98
C THR A 141 -4.49 0.15 -3.31
N GLU A 142 -5.36 0.68 -4.15
CA GLU A 142 -5.02 1.25 -5.43
C GLU A 142 -5.13 2.78 -5.39
N LEU A 143 -4.09 3.46 -5.86
CA LEU A 143 -4.06 4.90 -6.07
C LEU A 143 -3.94 5.19 -7.56
N LEU A 144 -4.67 6.18 -8.05
CA LEU A 144 -4.56 6.70 -9.42
C LEU A 144 -3.85 8.05 -9.38
N THR A 145 -2.73 8.18 -10.07
CA THR A 145 -1.99 9.45 -10.17
C THR A 145 -2.72 10.44 -11.08
N ALA A 146 -2.30 11.72 -11.04
CA ALA A 146 -2.88 12.77 -11.89
C ALA A 146 -2.62 12.52 -13.39
N ASP A 147 -1.56 11.80 -13.74
CA ASP A 147 -1.18 11.37 -15.09
C ASP A 147 -1.75 9.98 -15.46
N ASN A 148 -2.75 9.49 -14.71
CA ASN A 148 -3.49 8.26 -15.01
C ASN A 148 -2.66 6.96 -14.90
N VAL A 149 -1.74 6.90 -13.93
CA VAL A 149 -0.97 5.70 -13.59
C VAL A 149 -1.58 5.04 -12.35
N LEU A 150 -1.83 3.73 -12.44
CA LEU A 150 -2.34 2.93 -11.32
C LEU A 150 -1.18 2.44 -10.45
N ILE A 151 -1.20 2.79 -9.17
CA ILE A 151 -0.24 2.36 -8.15
C ILE A 151 -0.96 1.41 -7.20
N THR A 152 -0.46 0.18 -7.08
CA THR A 152 -0.96 -0.82 -6.13
C THR A 152 -0.04 -0.91 -4.92
N ILE A 153 -0.58 -0.63 -3.73
CA ILE A 153 0.16 -0.61 -2.47
C ILE A 153 -0.38 -1.70 -1.55
N PRO A 154 0.46 -2.62 -1.03
CA PRO A 154 0.05 -3.56 0.01
C PRO A 154 -0.58 -2.85 1.21
N ASN A 155 -1.71 -3.35 1.71
CA ASN A 155 -2.45 -2.72 2.80
C ASN A 155 -1.61 -2.58 4.08
N LYS A 156 -0.67 -3.51 4.33
CA LYS A 156 0.25 -3.41 5.47
C LYS A 156 1.09 -2.12 5.42
N LEU A 157 1.47 -1.66 4.22
CA LEU A 157 2.22 -0.42 4.05
C LEU A 157 1.31 0.80 4.19
N VAL A 158 0.07 0.73 3.69
CA VAL A 158 -0.89 1.82 3.87
C VAL A 158 -1.17 2.06 5.35
N TRP A 159 -1.43 0.99 6.10
CA TRP A 159 -1.71 1.05 7.53
C TRP A 159 -0.48 1.41 8.38
N GLY A 160 0.70 0.93 7.99
CA GLY A 160 1.93 1.10 8.75
C GLY A 160 2.71 2.40 8.47
N ASN A 161 2.26 3.24 7.52
CA ASN A 161 2.94 4.49 7.17
C ASN A 161 2.09 5.72 7.53
N VAL A 162 2.75 6.88 7.55
CA VAL A 162 2.05 8.18 7.63
C VAL A 162 1.18 8.36 6.38
N ILE A 163 -0.05 8.82 6.61
CA ILE A 163 -1.04 9.14 5.58
C ILE A 163 -1.25 10.64 5.59
N THR A 164 -0.86 11.31 4.51
CA THR A 164 -1.20 12.73 4.29
C THR A 164 -2.41 12.79 3.37
N ASN A 165 -3.50 13.39 3.84
CA ASN A 165 -4.70 13.57 3.01
C ASN A 165 -4.82 15.01 2.52
N TYR A 166 -4.94 15.18 1.21
CA TYR A 166 -5.02 16.49 0.58
C TYR A 166 -6.45 16.97 0.31
N THR A 167 -7.46 16.10 0.40
CA THR A 167 -8.85 16.39 -0.01
C THR A 167 -9.91 16.28 1.09
N ARG A 168 -9.57 15.72 2.24
CA ARG A 168 -10.52 15.49 3.35
C ARG A 168 -10.97 16.78 4.01
N MET A 169 -10.06 17.75 4.11
CA MET A 169 -10.39 19.08 4.60
C MET A 169 -11.03 19.89 3.46
N PRO A 170 -12.11 20.66 3.75
CA PRO A 170 -12.84 21.40 2.72
C PRO A 170 -12.06 22.57 2.13
N THR A 171 -11.06 23.06 2.86
CA THR A 171 -10.21 24.18 2.48
C THR A 171 -8.74 23.83 2.65
N ARG A 172 -7.90 24.46 1.83
CA ARG A 172 -6.45 24.26 1.82
C ARG A 172 -5.74 25.59 1.57
N ARG A 173 -4.61 25.80 2.25
CA ARG A 173 -3.72 26.94 2.00
C ARG A 173 -2.88 26.70 0.75
N VAL A 174 -2.91 27.68 -0.15
CA VAL A 174 -2.12 27.81 -1.36
C VAL A 174 -0.96 28.75 -1.07
N ASP A 175 0.26 28.22 -1.19
CA ASP A 175 1.49 29.00 -0.99
C ASP A 175 2.14 29.26 -2.36
N VAL A 176 2.42 30.52 -2.71
CA VAL A 176 3.14 30.92 -3.94
C VAL A 176 4.37 31.74 -3.54
N ASN A 177 5.55 31.28 -3.93
CA ASN A 177 6.81 31.96 -3.65
C ASN A 177 7.18 32.90 -4.80
N VAL A 178 7.63 34.11 -4.49
CA VAL A 178 8.12 35.10 -5.45
C VAL A 178 9.28 35.88 -4.84
N GLY A 179 10.35 36.08 -5.59
CA GLY A 179 11.48 36.92 -5.19
C GLY A 179 11.35 38.33 -5.76
N VAL A 180 11.72 39.34 -4.98
CA VAL A 180 11.86 40.73 -5.45
C VAL A 180 13.30 41.22 -5.29
N ALA A 181 13.75 42.15 -6.13
CA ALA A 181 15.12 42.64 -6.13
C ALA A 181 15.45 43.38 -4.81
N TYR A 182 16.69 43.28 -4.36
CA TYR A 182 17.17 44.10 -3.24
C TYR A 182 17.06 45.59 -3.60
N GLY A 183 16.54 46.39 -2.67
CA GLY A 183 16.20 47.80 -2.91
C GLY A 183 14.77 48.05 -3.40
N THR A 184 13.98 46.99 -3.66
CA THR A 184 12.54 47.11 -3.92
C THR A 184 11.81 47.67 -2.70
N ASP A 185 10.84 48.56 -2.91
CA ASP A 185 9.86 48.95 -1.90
C ASP A 185 8.99 47.74 -1.53
N LEU A 186 9.30 47.15 -0.38
CA LEU A 186 8.63 45.94 0.10
C LEU A 186 7.17 46.17 0.45
N ASP A 187 6.82 47.35 0.99
CA ASP A 187 5.44 47.67 1.33
C ASP A 187 4.58 47.75 0.06
N LYS A 188 5.12 48.34 -1.01
CA LYS A 188 4.49 48.33 -2.34
C LYS A 188 4.33 46.91 -2.87
N ALA A 189 5.39 46.08 -2.81
CA ALA A 189 5.35 44.71 -3.30
C ALA A 189 4.34 43.83 -2.55
N ILE A 190 4.27 43.97 -1.22
CA ILE A 190 3.30 43.30 -0.35
C ILE A 190 1.88 43.75 -0.71
N LYS A 191 1.66 45.06 -0.85
CA LYS A 191 0.34 45.62 -1.20
C LYS A 191 -0.18 45.07 -2.53
N VAL A 192 0.64 45.07 -3.58
CA VAL A 192 0.26 44.56 -4.91
C VAL A 192 -0.07 43.06 -4.86
N ALA A 193 0.73 42.28 -4.13
CA ALA A 193 0.49 40.85 -3.95
C ALA A 193 -0.78 40.56 -3.14
N MET A 194 -1.04 41.36 -2.10
CA MET A 194 -2.27 41.28 -1.30
C MET A 194 -3.51 41.62 -2.14
N GLU A 195 -3.46 42.69 -2.93
CA GLU A 195 -4.54 43.10 -3.83
C GLU A 195 -4.85 42.02 -4.88
N LEU A 196 -3.81 41.38 -5.45
CA LEU A 196 -3.99 40.24 -6.36
C LEU A 196 -4.77 39.10 -5.70
N MET A 197 -4.39 38.71 -4.48
CA MET A 197 -5.08 37.63 -3.75
C MET A 197 -6.50 38.02 -3.36
N GLN A 198 -6.73 39.25 -2.88
CA GLN A 198 -8.04 39.73 -2.45
C GLN A 198 -9.04 39.86 -3.61
N ASN A 199 -8.55 40.17 -4.82
CA ASN A 199 -9.38 40.29 -6.02
C ASN A 199 -9.64 38.94 -6.72
N HIS A 200 -8.97 37.87 -6.30
CA HIS A 200 -9.15 36.56 -6.92
C HIS A 200 -10.47 35.90 -6.46
N PRO A 201 -11.41 35.53 -7.36
CA PRO A 201 -12.77 35.12 -6.99
C PRO A 201 -12.84 33.83 -6.16
N LYS A 202 -11.82 32.98 -6.24
CA LYS A 202 -11.73 31.70 -5.52
C LYS A 202 -10.85 31.74 -4.25
N VAL A 203 -10.27 32.89 -3.92
CA VAL A 203 -9.54 33.07 -2.66
C VAL A 203 -10.54 33.39 -1.55
N LEU A 204 -10.44 32.66 -0.44
CA LEU A 204 -11.28 32.86 0.73
C LEU A 204 -10.83 34.11 1.49
N LYS A 205 -11.81 34.84 2.03
CA LYS A 205 -11.57 36.02 2.88
C LYS A 205 -11.27 35.65 4.33
N ASP A 206 -11.71 34.47 4.75
CA ASP A 206 -11.47 33.91 6.08
C ASP A 206 -11.02 32.44 5.92
N PRO A 207 -9.82 32.06 6.38
CA PRO A 207 -8.78 32.93 6.93
C PRO A 207 -8.27 33.95 5.90
N ALA A 208 -7.91 35.15 6.37
CA ALA A 208 -7.42 36.20 5.50
C ALA A 208 -6.12 35.78 4.79
N PRO A 209 -5.94 36.15 3.50
CA PRO A 209 -4.68 35.94 2.83
C PRO A 209 -3.58 36.79 3.48
N ALA A 210 -2.33 36.36 3.34
CA ALA A 210 -1.17 37.06 3.88
C ALA A 210 0.00 36.99 2.90
N VAL A 211 0.80 38.05 2.85
CA VAL A 211 2.11 38.03 2.21
C VAL A 211 3.15 38.16 3.30
N VAL A 212 4.12 37.25 3.32
CA VAL A 212 5.19 37.27 4.32
C VAL A 212 6.55 37.29 3.64
N VAL A 213 7.49 38.04 4.22
CA VAL A 213 8.90 37.92 3.87
C VAL A 213 9.42 36.65 4.53
N THR A 214 9.80 35.67 3.72
CA THR A 214 10.25 34.36 4.19
C THR A 214 11.74 34.31 4.45
N GLU A 215 12.54 35.00 3.62
CA GLU A 215 13.98 34.90 3.63
C GLU A 215 14.61 36.09 2.86
N LEU A 216 15.81 36.50 3.30
CA LEU A 216 16.71 37.34 2.51
C LEU A 216 17.69 36.40 1.78
N GLY A 217 17.42 36.09 0.51
CA GLY A 217 18.17 35.10 -0.26
C GLY A 217 19.36 35.71 -1.02
N ASP A 218 20.10 34.86 -1.75
CA ASP A 218 21.37 35.26 -2.40
C ASP A 218 21.23 36.39 -3.43
N SER A 219 20.09 36.45 -4.14
CA SER A 219 19.85 37.44 -5.21
C SER A 219 18.47 38.09 -5.14
N SER A 220 17.66 37.76 -4.13
CA SER A 220 16.30 38.27 -3.97
C SER A 220 15.86 38.31 -2.51
N ILE A 221 14.91 39.19 -2.21
CA ILE A 221 14.09 39.12 -0.99
C ILE A 221 12.90 38.21 -1.29
N ASN A 222 12.80 37.07 -0.59
CA ASN A 222 11.84 36.02 -0.89
C ASN A 222 10.52 36.29 -0.16
N LEU A 223 9.45 36.54 -0.92
CA LEU A 223 8.08 36.69 -0.44
C LEU A 223 7.31 35.39 -0.66
N GLN A 224 6.36 35.11 0.23
CA GLN A 224 5.38 34.04 0.06
C GLN A 224 3.96 34.58 0.20
N LEU A 225 3.20 34.46 -0.88
CA LEU A 225 1.76 34.68 -0.92
C LEU A 225 1.08 33.44 -0.33
N ARG A 226 0.29 33.63 0.73
CA ARG A 226 -0.47 32.60 1.42
C ARG A 226 -1.96 32.91 1.28
N ALA A 227 -2.66 32.16 0.45
CA ALA A 227 -4.08 32.30 0.23
C ALA A 227 -4.81 31.02 0.66
N TRP A 228 -6.00 31.12 1.24
CA TRP A 228 -6.85 29.96 1.47
C TRP A 228 -7.84 29.80 0.31
N ALA A 229 -8.08 28.57 -0.11
CA ALA A 229 -9.04 28.24 -1.16
C ALA A 229 -9.84 27.00 -0.76
N LYS A 230 -10.98 26.77 -1.43
CA LYS A 230 -11.61 25.45 -1.40
C LYS A 230 -10.66 24.43 -1.98
N THR A 231 -10.68 23.21 -1.47
CA THR A 231 -9.75 22.17 -1.89
C THR A 231 -9.89 21.80 -3.37
N GLU A 232 -11.11 21.86 -3.92
CA GLU A 232 -11.40 21.69 -5.35
C GLU A 232 -10.75 22.77 -6.24
N ASP A 233 -10.58 23.98 -5.71
CA ASP A 233 -10.07 25.15 -6.41
C ASP A 233 -8.56 25.35 -6.23
N TYR A 234 -7.91 24.52 -5.40
CA TYR A 234 -6.50 24.67 -4.99
C TYR A 234 -5.57 24.91 -6.18
N TRP A 235 -5.67 24.08 -7.22
CA TRP A 235 -4.79 24.16 -8.40
C TRP A 235 -5.08 25.39 -9.26
N THR A 236 -6.36 25.74 -9.45
CA THR A 236 -6.75 26.97 -10.15
C THR A 236 -6.14 28.18 -9.46
N VAL A 237 -6.35 28.33 -8.15
CA VAL A 237 -5.80 29.45 -7.38
C VAL A 237 -4.26 29.44 -7.42
N LYS A 238 -3.62 28.28 -7.29
CA LYS A 238 -2.16 28.16 -7.37
C LYS A 238 -1.61 28.69 -8.69
N PHE A 239 -2.20 28.29 -9.81
CA PHE A 239 -1.72 28.68 -11.13
C PHE A 239 -2.06 30.14 -11.46
N ASP A 240 -3.26 30.58 -11.14
CA ASP A 240 -3.71 31.95 -11.37
C ASP A 240 -2.89 32.96 -10.56
N LEU A 241 -2.62 32.68 -9.28
CA LEU A 241 -1.76 33.55 -8.46
C LEU A 241 -0.30 33.54 -8.94
N THR A 242 0.22 32.39 -9.36
CA THR A 242 1.62 32.29 -9.86
C THR A 242 1.81 33.11 -11.15
N LYS A 243 0.86 33.05 -12.08
CA LYS A 243 0.89 33.87 -13.30
C LYS A 243 0.59 35.35 -12.97
N GLY A 244 -0.45 35.58 -12.17
CA GLY A 244 -0.95 36.91 -11.85
C GLY A 244 0.08 37.76 -11.11
N ILE A 245 0.90 37.16 -10.23
CA ILE A 245 1.90 37.92 -9.48
C ILE A 245 3.01 38.45 -10.39
N TYR A 246 3.45 37.64 -11.36
CA TYR A 246 4.42 38.07 -12.37
C TYR A 246 3.86 39.25 -13.20
N GLU A 247 2.62 39.16 -13.68
CA GLU A 247 1.99 40.21 -14.47
C GLU A 247 1.72 41.49 -13.65
N ALA A 248 1.34 41.35 -12.38
CA ALA A 248 1.08 42.48 -11.47
C ALA A 248 2.37 43.22 -11.14
N TYR A 249 3.44 42.52 -10.76
CA TYR A 249 4.73 43.12 -10.45
C TYR A 249 5.32 43.82 -11.67
N ARG A 250 5.25 43.19 -12.85
CA ARG A 250 5.71 43.82 -14.10
C ARG A 250 4.98 45.13 -14.41
N ARG A 251 3.67 45.20 -14.18
CA ARG A 251 2.85 46.41 -14.41
C ARG A 251 3.22 47.54 -13.46
N GLU A 252 3.55 47.19 -12.23
CA GLU A 252 3.87 48.15 -11.15
C GLU A 252 5.36 48.52 -11.10
N GLY A 253 6.18 47.97 -12.02
CA GLY A 253 7.62 48.20 -12.06
C GLY A 253 8.39 47.55 -10.92
N ILE A 254 7.86 46.48 -10.32
CA ILE A 254 8.54 45.67 -9.31
C ILE A 254 9.39 44.62 -10.03
N GLU A 255 10.69 44.64 -9.77
CA GLU A 255 11.65 43.75 -10.40
C GLU A 255 11.67 42.37 -9.71
N ILE A 256 11.49 41.32 -10.51
CA ILE A 256 11.80 39.94 -10.13
C ILE A 256 13.20 39.65 -10.66
N PRO A 257 14.22 39.57 -9.79
CA PRO A 257 15.61 39.57 -10.22
C PRO A 257 16.01 38.23 -10.84
N PHE A 258 16.89 38.30 -11.84
CA PHE A 258 17.72 37.14 -12.22
C PHE A 258 18.80 36.91 -11.16
N PRO A 259 19.45 35.73 -11.12
CA PRO A 259 20.63 35.50 -10.29
C PRO A 259 21.67 36.62 -10.49
N GLN A 260 22.09 37.24 -9.38
CA GLN A 260 23.07 38.33 -9.37
C GLN A 260 24.47 37.78 -9.10
N LEU A 261 25.48 38.33 -9.78
CA LEU A 261 26.89 37.97 -9.57
C LEU A 261 27.75 39.22 -9.61
N ASP A 262 28.39 39.51 -8.49
CA ASP A 262 29.42 40.55 -8.42
C ASP A 262 30.77 39.99 -8.90
N VAL A 263 31.26 40.50 -10.04
CA VAL A 263 32.55 40.10 -10.62
C VAL A 263 33.60 41.19 -10.37
N HIS A 264 34.59 40.86 -9.55
CA HIS A 264 35.76 41.71 -9.33
C HIS A 264 36.89 41.33 -10.30
N ILE A 265 37.04 42.05 -11.41
CA ILE A 265 38.10 41.84 -12.40
C ILE A 265 39.38 42.57 -11.91
N LYS A 266 40.41 41.81 -11.54
CA LYS A 266 41.68 42.36 -11.01
C LYS A 266 42.61 42.92 -12.09
N GLU A 267 42.64 42.31 -13.27
CA GLU A 267 43.40 42.78 -14.43
C GLU A 267 42.61 42.49 -15.73
N MET A 268 42.59 43.44 -16.67
CA MET A 268 41.96 43.21 -17.98
C MET A 268 42.86 42.30 -18.84
N PRO A 269 42.32 41.26 -19.50
CA PRO A 269 43.08 40.50 -20.49
C PRO A 269 43.50 41.45 -21.63
N LYS A 270 44.79 41.43 -21.98
CA LYS A 270 45.30 42.14 -23.17
C LYS A 270 44.88 41.45 -24.46
#